data_AF-A0A8C5TDF2-F1
#
_entry.id   AF-A0A8C5TDF2-F1
#
_cell.length_a   1.000
_cell.length_b   1.000
_cell.length_c   1.000
_cell.angle_alpha   90.00
_cell.angle_beta   90.00
_cell.angle_gamma   90.00
#
_symmetry.space_group_name_H-M   'P 1'
#
loop_
_entity.id
_entity.type
_entity.pdbx_description
1 polymer ?
#
loop_
_entity_poly.entity_id
_entity_poly.type
_entity_poly.pdbx_seq_one_letter_code
_entity_poly.pdbx_strand_id
1 'polypeptide(L)'
;MGPLPVLPRSPRRRGPGLGTLLGAVLLGGVLLAAHADPDPHRDGAEPCRACRGLADSFSRGLERTEHEGFGGGNTAWEEEKLSKYQHSETRLLEVLEGVCAPSDFTCHQLLERSEEHVEQVWFHE
;
A
#
# COMPACT_ATOMS: atom_id res chain seq x y z
N MET A 1 84.44 48.95 -1.78
CA MET A 1 83.05 48.59 -2.11
C MET A 1 83.08 47.17 -2.68
N GLY A 2 82.75 46.15 -1.89
CA GLY A 2 82.76 44.75 -2.33
C GLY A 2 81.35 44.31 -2.77
N PRO A 3 81.22 43.33 -3.68
CA PRO A 3 79.91 42.84 -4.10
C PRO A 3 79.20 42.10 -2.96
N LEU A 4 77.88 42.33 -2.86
CA LEU A 4 76.99 41.69 -1.90
C LEU A 4 76.89 40.16 -2.16
N PRO A 5 76.76 39.33 -1.10
CA PRO A 5 76.61 37.89 -1.26
C PRO A 5 75.24 37.51 -1.82
N VAL A 6 75.23 36.58 -2.77
CA VAL A 6 74.02 35.98 -3.37
C VAL A 6 73.44 34.96 -2.38
N LEU A 7 72.21 35.20 -1.92
CA LEU A 7 71.46 34.27 -1.06
C LEU A 7 70.98 33.03 -1.84
N PRO A 8 71.06 31.82 -1.27
CA PRO A 8 70.57 30.61 -1.91
C PRO A 8 69.03 30.60 -2.00
N ARG A 9 68.51 30.14 -3.15
CA ARG A 9 67.07 29.95 -3.37
C ARG A 9 66.58 28.70 -2.60
N SER A 10 65.59 28.90 -1.73
CA SER A 10 64.89 27.81 -1.03
C SER A 10 64.22 26.84 -2.02
N PRO A 11 64.20 25.52 -1.72
CA PRO A 11 63.50 24.56 -2.55
C PRO A 11 61.97 24.76 -2.45
N ARG A 12 61.29 24.73 -3.61
CA ARG A 12 59.83 24.70 -3.68
C ARG A 12 59.33 23.38 -3.09
N ARG A 13 58.67 23.42 -1.93
CA ARG A 13 57.86 22.29 -1.42
C ARG A 13 56.66 22.09 -2.33
N ARG A 14 56.63 20.95 -3.03
CA ARG A 14 55.50 20.50 -3.85
C ARG A 14 54.47 19.87 -2.89
N GLY A 15 53.40 20.60 -2.57
CA GLY A 15 52.29 20.06 -1.78
C GLY A 15 51.53 18.98 -2.57
N PRO A 16 50.89 18.01 -1.90
CA PRO A 16 50.05 17.03 -2.57
C PRO A 16 48.88 17.77 -3.25
N GLY A 17 48.65 17.47 -4.53
CA GLY A 17 47.58 18.07 -5.31
C GLY A 17 46.21 17.73 -4.72
N LEU A 18 45.45 18.77 -4.39
CA LEU A 18 44.07 18.73 -3.88
C LEU A 18 43.05 18.23 -4.95
N GLY A 19 43.49 17.49 -5.97
CA GLY A 19 42.67 17.09 -7.12
C GLY A 19 42.16 15.65 -7.08
N THR A 20 42.71 14.80 -6.21
CA THR A 20 42.40 13.35 -6.21
C THR A 20 41.31 12.92 -5.23
N LEU A 21 40.89 13.79 -4.30
CA LEU A 21 39.86 13.44 -3.31
C LEU A 21 38.42 13.60 -3.86
N LEU A 22 38.21 14.42 -4.90
CA LEU A 22 36.89 14.60 -5.52
C LEU A 22 36.50 13.41 -6.43
N GLY A 23 37.47 12.75 -7.08
CA GLY A 23 37.19 11.62 -7.98
C GLY A 23 36.77 10.33 -7.26
N ALA A 24 37.34 10.05 -6.08
CA ALA A 24 37.01 8.85 -5.31
C ALA A 24 35.63 8.93 -4.63
N VAL A 25 35.18 10.13 -4.26
CA VAL A 25 33.84 10.33 -3.63
C VAL A 25 32.73 10.16 -4.66
N LEU A 26 32.92 10.60 -5.91
CA LEU A 26 31.93 10.45 -6.97
C LEU A 26 31.78 8.99 -7.44
N LEU A 27 32.88 8.24 -7.55
CA LEU A 27 32.82 6.81 -7.93
C LEU A 27 32.36 5.90 -6.78
N GLY A 28 32.73 6.22 -5.53
CA GLY A 28 32.28 5.48 -4.35
C GLY A 28 30.80 5.73 -3.99
N GLY A 29 30.30 6.96 -4.19
CA GLY A 29 28.90 7.30 -3.95
C GLY A 29 27.93 6.68 -4.95
N VAL A 30 28.34 6.56 -6.22
CA VAL A 30 27.53 5.89 -7.27
C VAL A 30 27.42 4.39 -7.01
N LEU A 31 28.47 3.74 -6.49
CA LEU A 31 28.43 2.31 -6.19
C LEU A 31 27.52 2.00 -5.00
N LEU A 32 27.43 2.89 -4.00
CA LEU A 32 26.58 2.71 -2.81
C LEU A 32 25.08 2.87 -3.06
N ALA A 33 24.70 3.66 -4.07
CA ALA A 33 23.30 3.84 -4.44
C ALA A 33 22.72 2.66 -5.25
N ALA A 34 23.57 1.82 -5.85
CA ALA A 34 23.15 0.75 -6.75
C ALA A 34 22.71 -0.57 -6.06
N HIS A 35 22.83 -0.67 -4.74
CA HIS A 35 22.43 -1.86 -3.96
C HIS A 35 21.29 -1.62 -2.96
N ALA A 36 20.67 -0.44 -2.99
CA ALA A 36 19.37 -0.24 -2.38
C ALA A 36 18.28 -0.49 -3.43
N ASP A 37 18.14 -1.76 -3.85
CA ASP A 37 16.95 -2.18 -4.57
C ASP A 37 15.82 -2.32 -3.51
N PRO A 38 14.78 -1.47 -3.54
CA PRO A 38 13.62 -1.67 -2.69
C PRO A 38 12.93 -2.96 -3.13
N ASP A 39 13.02 -3.99 -2.29
CA ASP A 39 12.31 -5.27 -2.48
C ASP A 39 10.79 -5.00 -2.64
N PRO A 40 10.20 -5.22 -3.83
CA PRO A 40 8.78 -4.95 -4.10
C PRO A 40 7.83 -5.90 -3.34
N HIS A 41 8.36 -6.90 -2.64
CA HIS A 41 7.59 -7.83 -1.81
C HIS A 41 7.58 -7.48 -0.31
N ARG A 42 8.34 -6.48 0.16
CA ARG A 42 8.17 -5.95 1.52
C ARG A 42 6.92 -5.08 1.70
N ASP A 43 6.26 -4.72 0.60
CA ASP A 43 5.06 -3.87 0.57
C ASP A 43 3.74 -4.65 0.63
N GLY A 44 3.77 -5.99 0.60
CA GLY A 44 2.56 -6.83 0.55
C GLY A 44 1.85 -7.07 1.89
N ALA A 45 2.47 -6.71 3.01
CA ALA A 45 1.91 -6.96 4.34
C ALA A 45 0.65 -6.12 4.62
N GLU A 46 0.64 -4.85 4.19
CA GLU A 46 -0.52 -3.96 4.37
C GLU A 46 -1.70 -4.35 3.46
N PRO A 47 -1.53 -4.59 2.14
CA PRO A 47 -2.60 -5.10 1.30
C PRO A 47 -3.18 -6.44 1.78
N CYS A 48 -2.34 -7.36 2.23
CA CYS A 48 -2.80 -8.64 2.76
C CYS A 48 -3.60 -8.48 4.06
N ARG A 49 -3.14 -7.60 4.97
CA ARG A 49 -3.86 -7.30 6.21
C ARG A 49 -5.22 -6.65 5.91
N ALA A 50 -5.26 -5.69 5.00
CA ALA A 50 -6.50 -5.03 4.59
C ALA A 50 -7.50 -6.03 3.98
N CYS A 51 -7.04 -6.93 3.10
CA CYS A 51 -7.87 -7.98 2.52
C CYS A 51 -8.44 -8.95 3.56
N ARG A 52 -7.62 -9.40 4.51
CA ARG A 52 -8.11 -10.22 5.63
C ARG A 52 -9.14 -9.47 6.47
N GLY A 53 -8.87 -8.21 6.79
CA GLY A 53 -9.81 -7.36 7.52
C GLY A 53 -11.14 -7.20 6.79
N LEU A 54 -11.09 -6.96 5.48
CA LEU A 54 -12.27 -6.86 4.62
C LEU A 54 -13.07 -8.17 4.61
N ALA A 55 -12.42 -9.31 4.39
CA ALA A 55 -13.06 -10.62 4.39
C ALA A 55 -13.70 -10.94 5.75
N ASP A 56 -13.00 -10.68 6.85
CA ASP A 56 -13.53 -10.89 8.19
C ASP A 56 -14.76 -9.99 8.46
N SER A 57 -14.72 -8.73 8.00
CA SER A 57 -15.86 -7.81 8.11
C SER A 57 -17.04 -8.23 7.25
N PHE A 58 -16.78 -8.76 6.05
CA PHE A 58 -17.81 -9.32 5.18
C PHE A 58 -18.52 -10.51 5.86
N SER A 59 -17.76 -11.47 6.40
CA SER A 59 -18.34 -12.60 7.16
C SER A 59 -19.18 -12.13 8.35
N ARG A 60 -18.71 -11.15 9.13
CA ARG A 60 -19.51 -10.54 10.20
C ARG A 60 -20.76 -9.84 9.67
N GLY A 61 -20.71 -9.25 8.49
CA GLY A 61 -21.89 -8.66 7.83
C GLY A 61 -22.92 -9.70 7.46
N LEU A 62 -22.49 -10.86 6.96
CA LEU A 62 -23.39 -11.98 6.66
C LEU A 62 -24.10 -12.50 7.92
N GLU A 63 -23.37 -12.64 9.03
CA GLU A 63 -23.94 -13.02 10.33
C GLU A 63 -24.95 -11.98 10.83
N ARG A 64 -24.59 -10.68 10.78
CA ARG A 64 -25.49 -9.60 11.20
C ARG A 64 -26.81 -9.55 10.42
N THR A 65 -26.78 -9.92 9.14
CA THR A 65 -27.94 -9.90 8.26
C THR A 65 -28.66 -11.25 8.15
N GLU A 66 -28.25 -12.29 8.88
CA GLU A 66 -28.78 -13.65 8.68
C GLU A 66 -30.28 -13.80 9.01
N HIS A 67 -30.80 -12.93 9.88
CA HIS A 67 -32.19 -12.94 10.36
C HIS A 67 -33.00 -11.71 9.93
N GLU A 68 -32.42 -10.89 9.05
CA GLU A 68 -33.08 -9.71 8.51
C GLU A 68 -33.97 -10.07 7.31
N GLY A 69 -34.69 -9.06 6.79
CA GLY A 69 -35.57 -9.19 5.63
C GLY A 69 -35.60 -7.88 4.84
N PHE A 70 -36.53 -7.75 3.89
CA PHE A 70 -36.63 -6.54 3.08
C PHE A 70 -37.18 -5.32 3.85
N GLY A 71 -37.53 -5.48 5.13
CA GLY A 71 -38.02 -4.41 6.00
C GLY A 71 -39.51 -4.09 5.86
N GLY A 72 -40.29 -4.94 5.17
CA GLY A 72 -41.68 -4.71 4.76
C GLY A 72 -42.77 -5.37 5.61
N GLY A 73 -42.44 -6.00 6.74
CA GLY A 73 -43.42 -6.58 7.67
C GLY A 73 -43.20 -8.06 7.93
N ASN A 74 -44.25 -8.87 7.80
CA ASN A 74 -44.20 -10.30 8.11
C ASN A 74 -43.39 -11.09 7.07
N THR A 75 -42.26 -11.65 7.50
CA THR A 75 -41.30 -12.44 6.70
C THR A 75 -41.94 -13.56 5.87
N ALA A 76 -43.00 -14.22 6.37
CA ALA A 76 -43.71 -15.25 5.61
C ALA A 76 -44.41 -14.73 4.33
N TRP A 77 -44.91 -13.49 4.33
CA TRP A 77 -45.50 -12.87 3.15
C TRP A 77 -44.40 -12.41 2.17
N GLU A 78 -43.30 -11.89 2.71
CA GLU A 78 -42.15 -11.46 1.91
C GLU A 78 -41.54 -12.64 1.16
N GLU A 79 -41.36 -13.79 1.79
CA GLU A 79 -40.82 -14.98 1.11
C GLU A 79 -41.75 -15.55 0.04
N GLU A 80 -43.07 -15.37 0.16
CA GLU A 80 -44.04 -15.82 -0.86
C GLU A 80 -44.13 -14.85 -2.05
N LYS A 81 -43.92 -13.55 -1.80
CA LYS A 81 -44.17 -12.48 -2.80
C LYS A 81 -42.91 -11.82 -3.36
N LEU A 82 -41.77 -11.94 -2.67
CA LEU A 82 -40.47 -11.44 -3.08
C LEU A 82 -39.49 -12.62 -3.26
N SER A 83 -38.30 -12.35 -3.80
CA SER A 83 -37.22 -13.34 -3.81
C SER A 83 -36.70 -13.59 -2.39
N LYS A 84 -35.90 -14.63 -2.17
CA LYS A 84 -35.30 -14.87 -0.85
C LYS A 84 -34.30 -13.75 -0.52
N TYR A 85 -34.52 -13.03 0.58
CA TYR A 85 -33.59 -12.01 1.10
C TYR A 85 -32.16 -12.55 1.22
N GLN A 86 -32.01 -13.81 1.62
CA GLN A 86 -30.73 -14.49 1.83
C GLN A 86 -29.72 -14.34 0.67
N HIS A 87 -30.15 -14.33 -0.59
CA HIS A 87 -29.27 -14.18 -1.77
C HIS A 87 -29.71 -12.99 -2.64
N SER A 88 -30.31 -11.98 -2.01
CA SER A 88 -30.78 -10.76 -2.70
C SER A 88 -29.65 -9.74 -2.86
N GLU A 89 -29.79 -8.86 -3.86
CA GLU A 89 -28.94 -7.67 -4.01
C GLU A 89 -29.01 -6.77 -2.77
N THR A 90 -30.20 -6.60 -2.18
CA THR A 90 -30.41 -5.82 -0.96
C THR A 90 -29.50 -6.30 0.17
N ARG A 91 -29.51 -7.62 0.46
CA ARG A 91 -28.64 -8.17 1.51
C ARG A 91 -27.16 -7.97 1.18
N LEU A 92 -26.75 -8.14 -0.08
CA LEU A 92 -25.36 -7.92 -0.47
C LEU A 92 -24.92 -6.47 -0.19
N LEU A 93 -25.73 -5.49 -0.61
CA LEU A 93 -25.43 -4.08 -0.40
C LEU A 93 -25.40 -3.70 1.08
N GLU A 94 -26.33 -4.20 1.89
CA GLU A 94 -26.34 -3.98 3.35
C GLU A 94 -25.08 -4.53 4.03
N VAL A 95 -24.55 -5.65 3.54
CA VAL A 95 -23.27 -6.19 4.01
C VAL A 95 -22.12 -5.27 3.59
N LEU A 96 -22.01 -4.95 2.30
CA LEU A 96 -20.92 -4.15 1.72
C LEU A 96 -20.85 -2.74 2.32
N GLU A 97 -21.97 -2.11 2.63
CA GLU A 97 -21.98 -0.78 3.27
C GLU A 97 -21.29 -0.78 4.64
N GLY A 98 -21.30 -1.92 5.34
CA GLY A 98 -20.74 -2.06 6.69
C GLY A 98 -19.34 -2.66 6.77
N VAL A 99 -18.68 -3.00 5.66
CA VAL A 99 -17.39 -3.74 5.74
C VAL A 99 -16.17 -2.86 6.03
N CYS A 100 -16.22 -1.59 5.66
CA CYS A 100 -15.13 -0.63 5.84
C CYS A 100 -15.51 0.49 6.82
N ALA A 101 -14.57 0.89 7.69
CA ALA A 101 -14.75 2.10 8.48
C ALA A 101 -14.76 3.34 7.57
N PRO A 102 -15.50 4.42 7.90
CA PRO A 102 -15.59 5.60 7.05
C PRO A 102 -14.24 6.26 6.70
N SER A 103 -13.23 6.11 7.56
CA SER A 103 -11.89 6.68 7.37
C SER A 103 -10.86 5.70 6.79
N ASP A 104 -11.24 4.45 6.49
CA ASP A 104 -10.31 3.41 6.03
C ASP A 104 -10.21 3.39 4.49
N PHE A 105 -9.41 4.31 3.95
CA PHE A 105 -9.21 4.45 2.50
C PHE A 105 -8.65 3.20 1.83
N THR A 106 -7.83 2.41 2.54
CA THR A 106 -7.23 1.19 1.99
C THR A 106 -8.28 0.09 1.85
N CYS A 107 -9.18 -0.04 2.84
CA CYS A 107 -10.33 -0.93 2.74
C CYS A 107 -11.24 -0.55 1.58
N HIS A 108 -11.61 0.73 1.45
CA HIS A 108 -12.48 1.21 0.37
C HIS A 108 -11.88 0.96 -1.02
N GLN A 109 -10.59 1.26 -1.23
CA GLN A 109 -9.93 0.95 -2.51
C GLN A 109 -9.89 -0.55 -2.83
N LEU A 110 -9.82 -1.41 -1.81
CA LEU A 110 -9.83 -2.85 -2.02
C LEU A 110 -11.25 -3.34 -2.34
N LEU A 111 -12.25 -2.82 -1.61
CA LEU A 111 -13.66 -3.11 -1.82
C LEU A 111 -14.07 -2.80 -3.27
N GLU A 112 -13.82 -1.57 -3.73
CA GLU A 112 -14.09 -1.12 -5.10
C GLU A 112 -13.52 -2.05 -6.18
N ARG A 113 -12.32 -2.60 -5.96
CA ARG A 113 -11.69 -3.54 -6.92
C ARG A 113 -12.24 -4.95 -6.86
N SER A 114 -12.86 -5.30 -5.74
CA SER A 114 -13.36 -6.65 -5.46
C SER A 114 -14.85 -6.83 -5.72
N GLU A 115 -15.61 -5.74 -5.81
CA GLU A 115 -17.08 -5.75 -5.97
C GLU A 115 -17.55 -6.63 -7.13
N GLU A 116 -16.96 -6.49 -8.32
CA GLU A 116 -17.31 -7.33 -9.49
C GLU A 116 -17.14 -8.83 -9.18
N HIS A 117 -16.06 -9.20 -8.48
CA HIS A 117 -15.81 -10.59 -8.12
C HIS A 117 -16.79 -11.09 -7.05
N VAL A 118 -17.10 -10.25 -6.06
CA VAL A 118 -18.07 -10.57 -5.01
C VAL A 118 -19.46 -10.77 -5.61
N GLU A 119 -19.91 -9.88 -6.50
CA GLU A 119 -21.18 -10.00 -7.20
C GLU A 119 -21.24 -11.26 -8.07
N GLN A 120 -20.15 -11.55 -8.79
CA GLN A 120 -20.07 -12.75 -9.62
C GLN A 120 -20.23 -14.02 -8.78
N VAL A 121 -19.59 -14.11 -7.61
CA VAL A 121 -19.77 -15.26 -6.72
C VAL A 121 -21.19 -15.27 -6.12
N TRP A 122 -21.69 -14.12 -5.67
CA TRP A 122 -23.00 -14.03 -4.99
C TRP A 122 -24.19 -14.43 -5.87
N PHE A 123 -24.17 -14.07 -7.16
CA PHE A 123 -25.31 -14.30 -8.07
C PHE A 123 -25.16 -15.52 -8.99
N HIS A 124 -24.00 -16.20 -9.00
CA HIS A 124 -23.75 -17.36 -9.87
C HIS A 124 -23.48 -18.68 -9.14
N GLU A 125 -23.55 -18.71 -7.81
CA GLU A 125 -23.59 -19.97 -7.03
C GLU A 125 -24.99 -20.57 -6.89
#